data_AF-A0A9D4VRC6-F1
#
_entry.id   AF-A0A9D4VRC6-F1
#
_cell.length_a   1.000
_cell.length_b   1.000
_cell.length_c   1.000
_cell.angle_alpha   90.00
_cell.angle_beta   90.00
_cell.angle_gamma   90.00
#
_symmetry.space_group_name_H-M   'P 1'
#
loop_
_entity.id
_entity.type
_entity.pdbx_description
1 polymer ?
#
loop_
_entity_poly.entity_id
_entity_poly.type
_entity_poly.pdbx_seq_one_letter_code
_entity_poly.pdbx_strand_id
1 'polypeptide(L)'
;MLVVAKGGTKGGCSPTGCLVDLNGGCPADLKVARGDGSGDNVACRSACEAFADPRYCCSEAYSTPDTCAPSVYSQFFKHACPRSYSYAYDDKTSTFTCASANYMIIFCPLPYTSQKVLGARQDGAQLPLVNKTMMYLKTRHSSGSSSTGWKYHRD
;
A
#
# COMPACT_ATOMS: atom_id res chain seq x y z
N MET A 1 -3.05 6.98 -1.09
CA MET A 1 -3.06 8.43 -0.72
C MET A 1 -1.66 8.86 -0.31
N LEU A 2 -1.38 10.15 -0.27
CA LEU A 2 -0.14 10.73 0.25
C LEU A 2 -0.45 11.87 1.21
N VAL A 3 0.27 11.93 2.32
CA VAL A 3 0.26 13.01 3.31
C VAL A 3 1.64 13.69 3.27
N VAL A 4 1.66 15.01 3.16
CA VAL A 4 2.89 15.82 3.12
C VAL A 4 2.80 16.89 4.18
N ALA A 5 3.79 16.95 5.07
CA ALA A 5 3.94 18.03 6.04
C ALA A 5 4.54 19.29 5.37
N LYS A 6 4.06 20.47 5.77
CA LYS A 6 4.46 21.79 5.27
C LYS A 6 4.84 22.68 6.46
N GLY A 7 6.06 23.22 6.44
CA GLY A 7 6.53 24.19 7.45
C GLY A 7 6.87 23.63 8.82
N GLY A 8 6.98 22.29 8.95
CA GLY A 8 7.29 21.65 10.22
C GLY A 8 8.72 21.87 10.70
N THR A 9 8.91 21.90 12.02
CA THR A 9 10.17 22.32 12.65
C THR A 9 10.91 21.21 13.38
N LYS A 10 10.24 20.09 13.73
CA LYS A 10 10.85 18.94 14.43
C LYS A 10 10.18 17.62 14.03
N GLY A 11 10.89 16.49 14.13
CA GLY A 11 10.31 15.14 14.01
C GLY A 11 10.59 14.37 12.71
N GLY A 12 11.36 14.93 11.77
CA GLY A 12 11.68 14.24 10.52
C GLY A 12 10.48 14.16 9.58
N CYS A 13 9.89 15.35 9.31
CA CYS A 13 8.70 15.71 8.52
C CYS A 13 8.64 15.19 7.07
N SER A 14 9.15 13.99 6.84
CA SER A 14 9.01 13.25 5.60
C SER A 14 7.52 13.05 5.32
N PRO A 15 7.12 12.95 4.04
CA PRO A 15 5.74 12.62 3.71
C PRO A 15 5.34 11.26 4.31
N THR A 16 4.12 10.76 4.13
CA THR A 16 3.72 9.37 4.44
C THR A 16 2.57 8.94 3.53
N GLY A 17 2.48 7.66 3.18
CA GLY A 17 1.37 7.17 2.36
C GLY A 17 1.73 6.04 1.42
N CYS A 18 0.75 5.74 0.58
CA CYS A 18 0.69 4.60 -0.32
C CYS A 18 0.37 5.10 -1.73
N LEU A 19 1.35 4.98 -2.61
CA LEU A 19 1.33 5.50 -3.98
C LEU A 19 1.05 4.40 -5.02
N VAL A 20 0.84 3.16 -4.55
CA VAL A 20 0.53 2.00 -5.38
C VAL A 20 -0.98 1.78 -5.37
N ASP A 21 -1.51 1.36 -6.51
CA ASP A 21 -2.87 0.83 -6.60
C ASP A 21 -2.90 -0.61 -6.07
N LEU A 22 -3.37 -0.76 -4.82
CA LEU A 22 -3.43 -2.05 -4.13
C LEU A 22 -4.44 -3.00 -4.76
N ASN A 23 -5.43 -2.50 -5.50
CA ASN A 23 -6.52 -3.33 -6.02
C ASN A 23 -6.04 -4.36 -7.04
N GLY A 24 -5.03 -4.02 -7.84
CA GLY A 24 -4.49 -4.91 -8.88
C GLY A 24 -3.71 -6.10 -8.31
N GLY A 25 -2.99 -5.89 -7.20
CA GLY A 25 -2.19 -6.93 -6.54
C GLY A 25 -2.89 -7.59 -5.34
N CYS A 26 -4.11 -7.18 -5.01
CA CYS A 26 -4.79 -7.59 -3.79
C CYS A 26 -4.96 -9.13 -3.73
N PRO A 27 -4.54 -9.80 -2.62
CA PRO A 27 -4.79 -11.22 -2.41
C PRO A 27 -6.28 -11.55 -2.53
N ALA A 28 -6.61 -12.71 -3.12
CA ALA A 28 -7.99 -13.08 -3.44
C ALA A 28 -8.94 -12.98 -2.22
N ASP A 29 -8.48 -13.46 -1.06
CA ASP A 29 -9.27 -13.47 0.18
C ASP A 29 -9.60 -12.06 0.71
N LEU A 30 -8.83 -11.05 0.28
CA LEU A 30 -8.93 -9.67 0.74
C LEU A 30 -9.66 -8.76 -0.26
N LYS A 31 -9.97 -9.25 -1.47
CA LYS A 31 -10.64 -8.47 -2.51
C LYS A 31 -12.05 -8.08 -2.08
N VAL A 32 -12.47 -6.90 -2.52
CA VAL A 32 -13.85 -6.43 -2.44
C VAL A 32 -14.37 -6.31 -3.86
N ALA A 33 -15.29 -7.21 -4.22
CA ALA A 33 -15.93 -7.18 -5.52
C ALA A 33 -16.88 -5.98 -5.63
N ARG A 34 -16.93 -5.38 -6.82
CA ARG A 34 -17.93 -4.39 -7.18
C ARG A 34 -19.32 -5.03 -7.18
N GLY A 35 -20.30 -4.36 -6.58
CA GLY A 35 -21.66 -4.89 -6.42
C GLY A 35 -22.50 -4.95 -7.71
N ASP A 36 -21.95 -4.54 -8.85
CA ASP A 36 -22.63 -4.55 -10.15
C ASP A 36 -22.39 -5.84 -10.96
N GLY A 37 -21.68 -6.81 -10.39
CA GLY A 37 -21.42 -8.10 -11.02
C GLY A 37 -20.34 -8.08 -12.10
N SER A 38 -19.61 -6.96 -12.28
CA SER A 38 -18.50 -6.90 -13.25
C SER A 38 -17.31 -7.78 -12.87
N GLY A 39 -17.22 -8.19 -11.59
CA GLY A 39 -16.06 -8.89 -11.04
C GLY A 39 -14.88 -7.96 -10.74
N ASP A 40 -15.03 -6.65 -10.93
CA ASP A 40 -13.97 -5.68 -10.64
C ASP A 40 -13.67 -5.63 -9.14
N ASN A 41 -12.38 -5.60 -8.79
CA ASN A 41 -11.94 -5.36 -7.42
C ASN A 41 -11.86 -3.86 -7.14
N VAL A 42 -12.65 -3.37 -6.19
CA VAL A 42 -12.74 -1.93 -5.86
C VAL A 42 -11.96 -1.54 -4.61
N ALA A 43 -11.63 -2.49 -3.75
CA ALA A 43 -10.84 -2.27 -2.53
C ALA A 43 -10.03 -3.52 -2.14
N CYS A 44 -9.08 -3.34 -1.23
CA CYS A 44 -8.35 -4.43 -0.62
C CYS A 44 -8.48 -4.32 0.91
N ARG A 45 -9.21 -5.26 1.52
CA ARG A 45 -9.43 -5.28 2.98
C ARG A 45 -8.14 -5.61 3.70
N SER A 46 -8.03 -5.14 4.94
CA SER A 46 -7.03 -5.71 5.86
C SER A 46 -7.42 -7.15 6.22
N ALA A 47 -6.44 -7.94 6.67
CA ALA A 47 -6.73 -9.29 7.17
C ALA A 47 -7.64 -9.27 8.42
N CYS A 48 -7.49 -8.27 9.29
CA CYS A 48 -8.38 -8.11 10.44
C CYS A 48 -9.84 -7.94 10.00
N GLU A 49 -10.09 -7.05 9.03
CA GLU A 49 -11.44 -6.81 8.50
C GLU A 49 -11.99 -8.03 7.75
N ALA A 50 -11.15 -8.76 7.01
CA ALA A 50 -11.58 -9.91 6.23
C ALA A 50 -11.93 -11.14 7.10
N PHE A 51 -11.21 -11.35 8.20
CA PHE A 51 -11.27 -12.61 8.96
C PHE A 51 -11.72 -12.47 10.42
N ALA A 52 -11.66 -11.27 11.00
CA ALA A 52 -11.92 -11.01 12.42
C ALA A 52 -11.10 -11.92 13.39
N ASP A 53 -9.97 -12.45 12.93
CA ASP A 53 -9.09 -13.30 13.74
C ASP A 53 -8.22 -12.42 14.66
N PRO A 54 -8.17 -12.70 15.98
CA PRO A 54 -7.33 -11.96 16.93
C PRO A 54 -5.87 -11.82 16.51
N ARG A 55 -5.33 -12.78 15.76
CA ARG A 55 -3.96 -12.75 15.21
C ARG A 55 -3.74 -11.63 14.18
N TYR A 56 -4.78 -11.30 13.41
CA TYR A 56 -4.71 -10.22 12.41
C TYR A 56 -5.13 -8.88 12.99
N CYS A 57 -5.99 -8.90 14.00
CA CYS A 57 -6.48 -7.70 14.68
C CYS A 57 -5.60 -7.24 15.83
N CYS A 58 -4.63 -8.06 16.25
CA CYS A 58 -3.81 -7.84 17.44
C CYS A 58 -4.65 -7.57 18.69
N SER A 59 -5.58 -8.49 18.97
CA SER A 59 -6.45 -8.45 20.13
C SER A 59 -6.30 -9.72 20.98
N GLU A 60 -6.94 -9.75 22.14
CA GLU A 60 -6.90 -10.90 23.06
C GLU A 60 -5.46 -11.34 23.38
N ALA A 61 -5.12 -12.62 23.19
CA ALA A 61 -3.78 -13.15 23.38
C ALA A 61 -2.69 -12.51 22.49
N TYR A 62 -3.07 -11.70 21.51
CA TYR A 62 -2.20 -10.99 20.57
C TYR A 62 -2.22 -9.47 20.81
N SER A 63 -2.65 -8.99 21.98
CA SER A 63 -2.82 -7.55 22.26
C SER A 63 -1.53 -6.79 22.61
N THR A 64 -0.36 -7.35 22.29
CA THR A 64 0.94 -6.69 22.48
C THR A 64 1.82 -6.87 21.23
N PRO A 65 2.77 -5.96 20.99
CA PRO A 65 3.71 -6.08 19.86
C PRO A 65 4.50 -7.39 19.86
N ASP A 66 4.89 -7.89 21.04
CA ASP A 66 5.66 -9.14 21.17
C ASP A 66 4.81 -10.38 20.82
N THR A 67 3.50 -10.29 21.03
CA THR A 67 2.57 -11.39 20.77
C THR A 67 1.94 -11.35 19.37
N CYS A 68 1.82 -10.18 18.73
CA CYS A 68 1.22 -10.06 17.40
C CYS A 68 2.28 -9.87 16.32
N ALA A 69 2.70 -10.97 15.71
CA ALA A 69 3.69 -10.93 14.63
C ALA A 69 3.06 -10.48 13.28
N PRO A 70 3.84 -9.88 12.36
CA PRO A 70 3.40 -9.63 10.99
C PRO A 70 2.94 -10.92 10.29
N SER A 71 1.82 -10.84 9.57
CA SER A 71 1.29 -11.94 8.75
C SER A 71 1.71 -11.81 7.29
N VAL A 72 1.46 -12.86 6.50
CA VAL A 72 1.64 -12.79 5.03
C VAL A 72 0.82 -11.67 4.39
N TYR A 73 -0.36 -11.38 4.95
CA TYR A 73 -1.23 -10.31 4.48
C TYR A 73 -0.69 -8.92 4.85
N SER A 74 -0.21 -8.71 6.09
CA SER A 74 0.38 -7.41 6.45
C SER A 74 1.69 -7.15 5.71
N GLN A 75 2.50 -8.19 5.48
CA GLN A 75 3.72 -8.09 4.66
C GLN A 75 3.42 -7.68 3.22
N PHE A 76 2.32 -8.15 2.62
CA PHE A 76 1.87 -7.65 1.30
C PHE A 76 1.68 -6.14 1.29
N PHE A 77 0.93 -5.59 2.26
CA PHE A 77 0.71 -4.14 2.36
C PHE A 77 2.00 -3.37 2.65
N LYS A 78 2.87 -3.90 3.52
CA LYS A 78 4.17 -3.27 3.82
C LYS A 78 5.07 -3.24 2.59
N HIS A 79 5.12 -4.31 1.80
CA HIS A 79 5.93 -4.33 0.58
C HIS A 79 5.41 -3.38 -0.50
N ALA A 80 4.08 -3.31 -0.66
CA ALA A 80 3.47 -2.38 -1.60
C ALA A 80 3.68 -0.93 -1.16
N CYS A 81 3.53 -0.65 0.13
CA CYS A 81 3.55 0.68 0.71
C CYS A 81 4.41 0.74 1.98
N PRO A 82 5.76 0.75 1.85
CA PRO A 82 6.70 0.62 2.98
C PRO A 82 6.62 1.71 4.04
N ARG A 83 6.01 2.85 3.68
CA ARG A 83 5.88 4.03 4.53
C ARG A 83 4.44 4.26 4.97
N SER A 84 3.66 3.19 5.03
CA SER A 84 2.29 3.16 5.54
C SER A 84 2.18 2.03 6.56
N TYR A 85 1.38 2.23 7.59
CA TYR A 85 1.03 1.16 8.52
C TYR A 85 0.33 0.01 7.78
N SER A 86 0.83 -1.19 7.98
CA SER A 86 0.32 -2.42 7.36
C SER A 86 -0.46 -3.33 8.34
N TYR A 87 -0.26 -3.15 9.65
CA TYR A 87 -1.02 -3.77 10.73
C TYR A 87 -0.88 -2.97 12.03
N ALA A 88 -1.55 -3.38 13.11
CA ALA A 88 -1.68 -2.59 14.34
C ALA A 88 -0.35 -2.26 15.03
N TYR A 89 0.63 -3.17 15.01
CA TYR A 89 1.94 -2.96 15.63
C TYR A 89 3.08 -2.87 14.59
N ASP A 90 2.78 -2.34 13.41
CA ASP A 90 3.82 -2.07 12.40
C ASP A 90 4.94 -1.19 12.96
N ASP A 91 6.13 -1.41 12.43
CA ASP A 91 7.36 -0.83 12.95
C ASP A 91 7.41 0.71 12.80
N LYS A 92 8.40 1.32 13.46
CA LYS A 92 8.59 2.77 13.46
C LYS A 92 8.88 3.36 12.08
N THR A 93 9.20 2.55 11.07
CA THR A 93 9.37 3.07 9.69
C THR A 93 8.04 3.50 9.07
N SER A 94 6.91 3.10 9.68
CA SER A 94 5.56 3.58 9.37
C SER A 94 5.12 4.77 10.23
N THR A 95 5.86 5.14 11.29
CA THR A 95 5.55 6.27 12.18
C THR A 95 6.24 7.55 11.71
N PHE A 96 5.45 8.58 11.41
CA PHE A 96 5.95 9.89 10.98
C PHE A 96 5.49 10.97 11.96
N THR A 97 6.43 11.68 12.56
CA THR A 97 6.14 12.78 13.48
C THR A 97 6.55 14.10 12.84
N CYS A 98 5.72 15.13 12.94
CA CYS A 98 6.12 16.45 12.49
C CYS A 98 5.46 17.52 13.36
N ALA A 99 6.27 18.26 14.11
CA ALA A 99 5.82 19.33 14.99
C ALA A 99 5.63 20.64 14.23
N SER A 100 4.62 21.42 14.62
CA SER A 100 4.34 22.75 14.09
C SER A 100 4.21 22.80 12.56
N ALA A 101 3.47 21.84 11.98
CA ALA A 101 3.30 21.72 10.54
C ALA A 101 1.84 21.84 10.11
N ASN A 102 1.64 22.36 8.90
CA ASN A 102 0.43 22.15 8.13
C ASN A 102 0.54 20.83 7.35
N TYR A 103 -0.59 20.24 6.96
CA TYR A 103 -0.60 18.98 6.22
C TYR A 103 -1.40 19.09 4.93
N MET A 104 -0.87 18.53 3.86
CA MET A 104 -1.60 18.32 2.61
C MET A 104 -1.89 16.84 2.42
N ILE A 105 -3.14 16.50 2.14
CA ILE A 105 -3.59 15.14 1.84
C ILE A 105 -3.95 15.07 0.36
N ILE A 106 -3.34 14.13 -0.34
CA ILE A 106 -3.51 13.95 -1.78
C ILE A 106 -4.06 12.55 -2.03
N PHE A 107 -5.26 12.50 -2.63
CA PHE A 107 -5.86 11.27 -3.15
C PHE A 107 -5.39 11.03 -4.58
N CYS A 108 -5.16 9.76 -4.92
CA CYS A 108 -4.63 9.34 -6.21
C CYS A 108 -3.43 10.20 -6.70
N PRO A 109 -2.39 10.41 -5.85
CA PRO A 109 -1.21 11.12 -6.29
C PRO A 109 -0.61 10.40 -7.49
N LEU A 110 -0.21 11.16 -8.52
CA LEU A 110 0.46 10.58 -9.68
C LEU A 110 1.69 9.78 -9.22
N PRO A 111 1.99 8.62 -9.84
CA PRO A 111 3.13 7.81 -9.46
C PRO A 111 4.40 8.66 -9.57
N TYR A 112 5.15 8.73 -8.47
CA TYR A 112 6.40 9.48 -8.35
C TYR A 112 7.55 8.81 -9.14
N THR A 113 7.34 8.51 -10.43
CA THR A 113 8.38 8.08 -11.39
C THR A 113 8.86 9.22 -12.28
N SER A 114 8.26 10.42 -12.20
CA SER A 114 8.79 11.59 -12.91
C SER A 114 9.63 12.46 -11.97
N GLN A 115 10.95 12.29 -12.03
CA GLN A 115 11.93 13.22 -11.44
C GLN A 115 11.63 14.69 -11.80
N LYS A 116 10.95 14.91 -12.93
CA LYS A 116 10.54 16.21 -13.46
C LYS A 116 9.53 16.98 -12.59
N VAL A 117 8.69 16.28 -11.81
CA VAL A 117 7.69 16.92 -10.92
C VAL A 117 8.23 17.14 -9.51
N LEU A 118 9.17 16.29 -9.06
CA LEU A 118 9.90 16.45 -7.80
C LEU A 118 10.93 17.60 -7.86
N GLY A 119 11.60 17.81 -8.99
CA GLY A 119 12.49 18.96 -9.17
C GLY A 119 11.75 20.31 -9.17
N ALA A 120 10.45 20.31 -9.51
CA ALA A 120 9.61 21.50 -9.52
C ALA A 120 9.03 21.86 -8.13
N ARG A 121 9.10 20.94 -7.14
CA ARG A 121 8.68 21.19 -5.76
C ARG A 121 9.81 20.79 -4.84
N GLN A 122 10.57 21.77 -4.34
CA GLN A 122 11.63 21.62 -3.34
C GLN A 122 11.11 21.14 -1.96
N ASP A 123 10.21 20.16 -1.94
CA ASP A 123 9.71 19.50 -0.74
C ASP A 123 10.62 18.26 -0.54
N GLY A 124 11.68 18.40 0.28
CA GLY A 124 12.82 17.47 0.44
C GLY A 124 12.51 16.04 0.91
N ALA A 125 11.72 15.28 0.15
CA ALA A 125 11.44 13.88 0.40
C ALA A 125 12.53 12.98 -0.20
N GLN A 126 13.27 12.26 0.66
CA GLN A 126 14.21 11.22 0.23
C GLN A 126 13.44 10.05 -0.40
N LEU A 127 13.67 9.80 -1.70
CA LEU A 127 13.20 8.64 -2.44
C LEU A 127 14.04 7.38 -2.12
N PRO A 128 13.47 6.15 -2.25
CA PRO A 128 12.19 5.84 -2.87
C PRO A 128 11.04 5.60 -1.88
N LEU A 129 9.88 6.21 -2.16
CA LEU A 129 8.63 6.09 -1.40
C LEU A 129 7.89 4.75 -1.64
N VAL A 130 8.38 3.93 -2.56
CA VAL A 130 7.76 2.69 -3.06
C VAL A 130 8.85 1.68 -3.42
N ASN A 131 8.55 0.39 -3.24
CA ASN A 131 9.40 -0.69 -3.75
C ASN A 131 9.37 -0.72 -5.29
N LYS A 132 10.54 -0.65 -5.93
CA LYS A 132 10.67 -0.57 -7.40
C LYS A 132 10.00 -1.73 -8.14
N THR A 133 9.95 -2.90 -7.52
CA THR A 133 9.41 -4.14 -8.14
C THR A 133 7.88 -4.10 -8.33
N MET A 134 7.16 -3.35 -7.49
CA MET A 134 5.69 -3.22 -7.56
C MET A 134 5.21 -2.10 -8.50
N MET A 135 6.13 -1.27 -9.01
CA MET A 135 5.80 -0.18 -9.94
C MET A 135 5.29 -0.69 -11.30
N TYR A 136 5.59 -1.94 -11.66
CA TYR A 136 5.36 -2.49 -13.00
C TYR A 136 4.13 -3.38 -13.16
N LEU A 137 3.31 -3.58 -12.11
CA LEU A 137 2.13 -4.45 -12.22
C LEU A 137 0.95 -3.83 -12.98
N LYS A 138 1.04 -2.57 -13.41
CA LYS A 138 -0.03 -1.89 -14.16
C LYS A 138 0.43 -1.49 -15.57
N THR A 139 0.80 -2.46 -16.39
CA THR A 139 0.76 -2.33 -17.86
C THR A 139 0.76 -3.70 -18.53
N ARG A 140 -0.39 -4.41 -18.49
CA ARG A 140 -0.82 -5.40 -19.49
C ARG A 140 -2.20 -5.92 -19.11
N HIS A 141 -3.24 -5.15 -19.40
CA HIS A 141 -4.56 -5.69 -19.74
C HIS A 141 -5.41 -4.55 -20.32
N SER A 142 -5.31 -4.38 -21.64
CA SER A 142 -6.37 -3.85 -22.50
C SER A 142 -6.22 -4.49 -23.88
N SER A 143 -7.11 -5.45 -24.16
CA SER A 143 -7.66 -5.86 -25.46
C SER A 143 -6.73 -5.98 -26.68
N GLY A 144 -6.43 -7.23 -27.05
CA GLY A 144 -6.01 -7.62 -28.40
C GLY A 144 -6.18 -9.12 -28.57
N SER A 145 -7.23 -9.53 -29.31
CA SER A 145 -7.45 -10.91 -29.75
C SER A 145 -6.22 -11.42 -30.51
N SER A 146 -5.59 -12.51 -30.03
CA SER A 146 -5.00 -13.51 -30.91
C SER A 146 -4.69 -14.79 -30.15
N SER A 147 -5.22 -15.88 -30.68
CA SER A 147 -5.00 -17.28 -30.34
C SER A 147 -3.52 -17.67 -30.20
N THR A 148 -3.19 -18.45 -29.16
CA THR A 148 -2.27 -19.60 -29.27
C THR A 148 -2.33 -20.42 -27.97
N GLY A 149 -2.73 -21.69 -28.10
CA GLY A 149 -2.93 -22.61 -26.98
C GLY A 149 -1.62 -23.16 -26.41
N TRP A 150 -1.65 -23.50 -25.13
CA TRP A 150 -0.65 -24.34 -24.47
C TRP A 150 -1.37 -25.45 -23.71
N LYS A 151 -1.12 -26.69 -24.16
CA LYS A 151 -1.63 -27.94 -23.60
C LYS A 151 -1.08 -28.15 -22.19
N TYR A 152 -1.95 -28.49 -21.24
CA TYR A 152 -1.56 -29.10 -19.97
C TYR A 152 -1.15 -30.57 -20.21
N HIS A 153 0.08 -30.92 -19.85
CA HIS A 153 0.42 -32.30 -19.51
C HIS A 153 0.20 -32.48 -18.00
N ARG A 154 -0.56 -33.53 -17.69
CA ARG A 154 -0.92 -34.00 -16.35
C ARG A 154 -0.15 -35.30 -16.15
N ASP A 155 0.59 -35.39 -15.06
CA ASP A 155 0.94 -36.67 -14.44
C ASP A 155 0.02 -36.86 -13.23
#